data_AF-S7SVC5-F1
#
_entry.id   AF-S7SVC5-F1
#
_cell.length_a   1.000
_cell.length_b   1.000
_cell.length_c   1.000
_cell.angle_alpha   90.00
_cell.angle_beta   90.00
_cell.angle_gamma   90.00
#
_symmetry.space_group_name_H-M   'P 1'
#
loop_
_entity.id
_entity.type
_entity.pdbx_description
1 polymer ?
#
loop_
_entity_poly.entity_id
_entity_poly.type
_entity_poly.pdbx_seq_one_letter_code
_entity_poly.pdbx_strand_id
1 'polypeptide(L)'
;MRVHFRKVFFDCNSRGWPVKLRVDDACKGERFMIQRFIELGEGYSDIYELIALAKANRHRLSGFFVFHTVKKGQAVVSLAVVLHPTDPGDFQPLYICREGIPDPSVKPNKRYELFMETAKELGMDVIHLDVKPSTMFAEPDLYYQHLIGIMRMNRFIPPLQ
;
A
#
# COMPACT_ATOMS: atom_id res chain seq x y z
N MET A 1 -34.94 13.15 34.48
CA MET A 1 -34.00 14.29 34.55
C MET A 1 -32.88 13.96 35.53
N ARG A 2 -31.72 13.50 35.03
CA ARG A 2 -30.47 13.37 35.80
C ARG A 2 -29.37 13.92 34.91
N VAL A 3 -28.75 15.00 35.37
CA VAL A 3 -27.63 15.67 34.70
C VAL A 3 -26.37 14.87 35.03
N HIS A 4 -25.69 14.31 34.03
CA HIS A 4 -24.38 13.68 34.21
C HIS A 4 -23.29 14.75 34.03
N PHE A 5 -22.70 15.16 35.14
CA PHE A 5 -21.47 15.96 35.19
C PHE A 5 -20.31 15.11 34.64
N ARG A 6 -19.66 15.56 33.56
CA ARG A 6 -18.35 15.05 33.15
C ARG A 6 -17.32 15.48 34.21
N LYS A 7 -16.67 14.51 34.86
CA LYS A 7 -15.45 14.76 35.65
C LYS A 7 -14.35 15.22 34.69
N VAL A 8 -13.92 16.47 34.81
CA VAL A 8 -12.65 16.95 34.26
C VAL A 8 -11.56 16.43 35.20
N PHE A 9 -10.69 15.54 34.70
CA PHE A 9 -9.47 15.17 35.42
C PHE A 9 -8.46 16.31 35.28
N PHE A 10 -8.04 16.88 36.40
CA PHE A 10 -6.89 17.78 36.47
C PHE A 10 -5.71 16.96 36.99
N ASP A 11 -4.73 16.69 36.12
CA ASP A 11 -3.43 16.20 36.58
C ASP A 11 -2.55 17.42 36.90
N CYS A 12 -2.02 17.46 38.12
CA CYS A 12 -1.26 18.59 38.65
C CYS A 12 0.22 18.20 38.67
N ASN A 13 1.09 18.94 37.97
CA ASN A 13 2.53 18.76 38.13
C ASN A 13 2.96 19.27 39.53
N SER A 14 4.09 18.77 40.02
CA SER A 14 4.82 19.09 41.27
C SER A 14 4.98 20.57 41.66
N ARG A 15 4.49 21.54 40.87
CA ARG A 15 4.50 22.98 41.16
C ARG A 15 3.13 23.67 41.11
N GLY A 16 2.01 22.97 40.98
CA GLY A 16 0.68 23.52 41.30
C GLY A 16 0.10 24.58 40.33
N TRP A 17 0.63 24.71 39.11
CA TRP A 17 0.10 25.65 38.10
C TRP A 17 -0.72 24.92 37.03
N PRO A 18 -1.83 25.50 36.55
CA PRO A 18 -2.58 24.93 35.43
C PRO A 18 -1.72 25.00 34.17
N VAL A 19 -1.26 23.84 33.69
CA VAL A 19 -0.61 23.74 32.39
C VAL A 19 -1.71 23.86 31.34
N LYS A 20 -1.65 24.91 30.52
CA LYS A 20 -2.47 25.02 29.32
C LYS A 20 -2.02 23.89 28.38
N LEU A 21 -2.72 22.76 28.41
CA LEU A 21 -2.62 21.75 27.38
C LEU A 21 -2.82 22.47 26.04
N ARG A 22 -1.77 22.50 25.22
CA ARG A 22 -1.89 22.90 23.81
C ARG A 22 -2.96 21.99 23.23
N VAL A 23 -4.04 22.58 22.72
CA VAL A 23 -5.21 21.89 22.15
C VAL A 23 -4.87 21.33 20.75
N ASP A 24 -3.59 21.15 20.44
CA ASP A 24 -3.13 20.77 19.11
C ASP A 24 -2.91 19.25 18.97
N ASP A 25 -2.88 18.51 20.09
CA ASP A 25 -2.63 17.06 20.09
C ASP A 25 -3.91 16.20 20.23
N ALA A 26 -5.09 16.80 20.27
CA ALA A 26 -6.37 16.11 20.48
C ALA A 26 -7.30 16.07 19.23
N CYS A 27 -6.85 16.63 18.11
CA CYS A 27 -7.60 16.68 16.84
C CYS A 27 -6.87 15.96 15.70
N LYS A 28 -6.26 14.79 15.94
CA LYS A 28 -6.16 13.79 14.87
C LYS A 28 -7.50 13.08 14.81
N GLY A 29 -8.51 13.79 14.27
CA GLY A 29 -9.76 13.17 13.88
C GLY A 29 -9.45 11.96 13.00
N GLU A 30 -10.21 10.88 13.19
CA GLU A 30 -10.16 9.67 12.40
C GLU A 30 -10.05 10.03 10.90
N ARG A 31 -8.84 9.92 10.36
CA ARG A 31 -8.59 10.21 8.96
C ARG A 31 -8.93 8.94 8.20
N PHE A 32 -10.07 8.98 7.52
CA PHE A 32 -10.53 7.89 6.66
C PHE A 32 -9.49 7.65 5.55
N MET A 33 -8.65 6.64 5.75
CA MET A 33 -7.56 6.31 4.84
C MET A 33 -8.11 5.53 3.63
N ILE A 34 -8.09 6.17 2.46
CA ILE A 34 -8.53 5.55 1.21
C ILE A 34 -7.34 4.83 0.58
N GLN A 35 -7.41 3.50 0.50
CA GLN A 35 -6.41 2.67 -0.19
C GLN A 35 -7.01 2.13 -1.48
N ARG A 36 -6.33 2.30 -2.61
CA ARG A 36 -6.84 1.83 -3.91
C ARG A 36 -5.72 1.36 -4.83
N PHE A 37 -5.97 0.25 -5.51
CA PHE A 37 -5.14 -0.17 -6.63
C PHE A 37 -5.41 0.68 -7.87
N ILE A 38 -4.34 1.13 -8.52
CA ILE A 38 -4.37 1.84 -9.79
C ILE A 38 -3.70 0.94 -10.81
N GLU A 39 -4.51 0.30 -11.66
CA GLU A 39 -4.03 -0.57 -12.72
C GLU A 39 -3.42 0.28 -13.84
N LEU A 40 -2.15 0.02 -14.15
CA LEU A 40 -1.46 0.65 -15.28
C LEU A 40 -1.63 -0.14 -16.58
N GLY A 41 -1.81 -1.47 -16.45
CA GLY A 41 -1.94 -2.39 -17.56
C GLY A 41 -1.45 -3.78 -17.18
N GLU A 42 -1.03 -4.57 -18.16
CA GLU A 42 -0.63 -5.97 -17.96
C GLU A 42 0.89 -6.14 -17.80
N GLY A 43 1.69 -5.08 -17.92
CA GLY A 43 3.14 -5.14 -17.73
C GLY A 43 3.93 -5.31 -19.03
N TYR A 44 3.41 -4.78 -20.15
CA TYR A 44 4.16 -4.64 -21.39
C TYR A 44 4.97 -3.35 -21.39
N SER A 45 4.46 -2.28 -22.00
CA SER A 45 5.04 -0.94 -21.92
C SER A 45 4.86 -0.31 -20.53
N ASP A 46 3.82 -0.73 -19.81
CA ASP A 46 3.37 -0.10 -18.56
C ASP A 46 4.38 -0.26 -17.41
N ILE A 47 5.30 -1.22 -17.52
CA ILE A 47 6.38 -1.42 -16.54
C ILE A 47 7.31 -0.20 -16.46
N TYR A 48 7.55 0.48 -17.59
CA TYR A 48 8.37 1.68 -17.60
C TYR A 48 7.68 2.84 -16.87
N GLU A 49 6.35 2.92 -16.96
CA GLU A 49 5.56 3.89 -16.18
C GLU A 49 5.58 3.54 -14.69
N LEU A 50 5.45 2.26 -14.33
CA LEU A 50 5.54 1.82 -12.94
C LEU A 50 6.90 2.19 -12.31
N ILE A 51 7.98 2.02 -13.06
CA ILE A 51 9.33 2.39 -12.64
C ILE A 51 9.49 3.90 -12.56
N ALA A 52 8.98 4.65 -13.54
CA ALA A 52 9.01 6.11 -13.53
C ALA A 52 8.27 6.65 -12.29
N LEU A 53 7.10 6.09 -11.97
CA LEU A 53 6.34 6.42 -10.77
C LEU A 53 7.13 6.13 -9.49
N ALA A 54 7.78 4.98 -9.38
CA ALA A 54 8.60 4.65 -8.22
C ALA A 54 9.77 5.63 -8.04
N LYS A 55 10.51 5.93 -9.12
CA LYS A 55 11.65 6.85 -9.10
C LYS A 55 11.22 8.29 -8.78
N ALA A 56 10.16 8.79 -9.41
CA ALA A 56 9.63 10.13 -9.18
C ALA A 56 9.08 10.30 -7.75
N ASN A 57 8.51 9.24 -7.18
CA ASN A 57 7.89 9.25 -5.85
C ASN A 57 8.78 8.62 -4.76
N ARG A 58 10.11 8.56 -4.97
CA ARG A 58 11.06 7.96 -4.00
C ARG A 58 10.90 8.46 -2.56
N HIS A 59 10.49 9.72 -2.38
CA HIS A 59 10.31 10.36 -1.07
C HIS A 59 9.13 9.78 -0.27
N ARG A 60 8.18 9.12 -0.94
CA ARG A 60 6.99 8.51 -0.33
C ARG A 60 6.83 7.06 -0.75
N LEU A 61 7.90 6.42 -1.22
CA LEU A 61 7.88 5.03 -1.64
C LEU A 61 7.80 4.12 -0.42
N SER A 62 6.76 3.28 -0.36
CA SER A 62 6.52 2.40 0.78
C SER A 62 7.00 0.97 0.52
N GLY A 63 6.99 0.50 -0.72
CA GLY A 63 7.46 -0.86 -1.01
C GLY A 63 7.22 -1.33 -2.44
N PHE A 64 7.95 -2.37 -2.80
CA PHE A 64 7.84 -3.11 -4.05
C PHE A 64 7.22 -4.48 -3.76
N PHE A 65 6.29 -4.91 -4.61
CA PHE A 65 5.56 -6.16 -4.45
C PHE A 65 5.55 -6.94 -5.75
N VAL A 66 5.73 -8.26 -5.62
CA VAL A 66 5.57 -9.24 -6.69
C VAL A 66 4.49 -10.22 -6.25
N PHE A 67 3.40 -10.27 -7.01
CA PHE A 67 2.32 -11.22 -6.80
C PHE A 67 2.45 -12.38 -7.79
N HIS A 68 2.82 -13.54 -7.30
CA HIS A 68 2.96 -14.77 -8.09
C HIS A 68 1.60 -15.45 -8.25
N THR A 69 1.30 -15.93 -9.45
CA THR A 69 0.07 -16.67 -9.72
C THR A 69 0.17 -17.58 -10.93
N VAL A 70 -0.84 -18.46 -11.08
CA VAL A 70 -1.01 -19.30 -12.26
C VAL A 70 -2.29 -18.89 -12.98
N LYS A 71 -2.14 -18.26 -14.15
CA LYS A 71 -3.26 -17.78 -14.97
C LYS A 71 -3.33 -18.62 -16.24
N LYS A 72 -4.48 -19.28 -16.46
CA LYS A 72 -4.70 -20.16 -17.62
C LYS A 72 -3.58 -21.21 -17.81
N GLY A 73 -3.06 -21.75 -16.71
CA GLY A 73 -1.99 -22.75 -16.72
C GLY A 73 -0.56 -22.19 -16.92
N GLN A 74 -0.39 -20.87 -16.99
CA GLN A 74 0.92 -20.24 -17.10
C GLN A 74 1.31 -19.55 -15.79
N ALA A 75 2.55 -19.76 -15.35
CA ALA A 75 3.12 -19.04 -14.21
C ALA A 75 3.45 -17.60 -14.63
N VAL A 76 2.78 -16.65 -14.00
CA VAL A 76 2.90 -15.22 -14.29
C VAL A 76 2.95 -14.43 -12.98
N VAL A 77 3.46 -13.21 -13.07
CA VAL A 77 3.56 -12.29 -11.95
C VAL A 77 2.85 -10.97 -12.25
N SER A 78 2.29 -10.37 -11.21
CA SER A 78 1.94 -8.95 -11.18
C SER A 78 3.00 -8.19 -10.40
N LEU A 79 3.36 -7.00 -10.89
CA LEU A 79 4.33 -6.13 -10.23
C LEU A 79 3.60 -4.90 -9.69
N ALA A 80 3.87 -4.54 -8.44
CA ALA A 80 3.23 -3.39 -7.82
C ALA A 80 4.18 -2.52 -7.00
N VAL A 81 3.88 -1.23 -7.00
CA VAL A 81 4.56 -0.21 -6.21
C VAL A 81 3.56 0.45 -5.30
N VAL A 82 3.85 0.44 -4.00
CA VAL A 82 3.01 1.05 -2.97
C VAL A 82 3.67 2.31 -2.50
N LEU A 83 2.90 3.38 -2.40
CA LEU A 83 3.35 4.65 -1.87
C LEU A 83 2.73 4.88 -0.49
N HIS A 84 3.37 5.71 0.33
CA HIS A 84 2.77 6.26 1.53
C HIS A 84 1.58 7.17 1.15
N PRO A 85 0.60 7.30 2.06
CA PRO A 85 -0.55 8.17 1.86
C PRO A 85 -0.17 9.62 1.55
N THR A 86 -1.01 10.30 0.77
CA THR A 86 -0.86 11.73 0.53
C THR A 86 -1.24 12.57 1.75
N ASP A 87 -0.53 13.68 1.95
CA ASP A 87 -0.89 14.71 2.91
C ASP A 87 -0.97 16.07 2.18
N PRO A 88 -2.16 16.71 2.07
CA PRO A 88 -3.47 16.27 2.58
C PRO A 88 -4.12 15.16 1.72
N GLY A 89 -5.16 14.52 2.26
CA GLY A 89 -6.10 13.69 1.48
C GLY A 89 -6.15 12.21 1.83
N ASP A 90 -5.22 11.71 2.66
CA ASP A 90 -5.24 10.35 3.22
C ASP A 90 -5.49 9.27 2.16
N PHE A 91 -4.92 9.46 0.97
CA PHE A 91 -5.06 8.55 -0.14
C PHE A 91 -3.75 7.79 -0.37
N GLN A 92 -3.83 6.47 -0.30
CA GLN A 92 -2.71 5.58 -0.55
C GLN A 92 -2.89 4.86 -1.89
N PRO A 93 -2.13 5.25 -2.93
CA PRO A 93 -2.14 4.54 -4.20
C PRO A 93 -1.24 3.30 -4.15
N LEU A 94 -1.75 2.21 -4.71
CA LEU A 94 -1.01 0.99 -5.02
C LEU A 94 -1.02 0.81 -6.54
N TYR A 95 0.07 1.14 -7.22
CA TYR A 95 0.14 0.99 -8.67
C TYR A 95 0.47 -0.46 -9.02
N ILE A 96 -0.19 -1.03 -10.03
CA ILE A 96 -0.01 -2.44 -10.41
C ILE A 96 0.01 -2.64 -11.93
N CYS A 97 0.93 -3.49 -12.38
CA CYS A 97 0.87 -4.18 -13.67
C CYS A 97 0.38 -5.62 -13.43
N ARG A 98 -0.78 -5.99 -13.98
CA ARG A 98 -1.51 -7.21 -13.62
C ARG A 98 -1.16 -8.39 -14.53
N GLU A 99 -0.56 -9.44 -13.96
CA GLU A 99 -0.47 -10.81 -14.48
C GLU A 99 -0.02 -10.99 -15.95
N GLY A 100 0.75 -10.08 -16.53
CA GLY A 100 1.23 -10.20 -17.91
C GLY A 100 2.75 -10.39 -18.05
N ILE A 101 3.47 -10.51 -16.93
CA ILE A 101 4.91 -10.80 -16.92
C ILE A 101 5.11 -12.28 -16.58
N PRO A 102 5.82 -13.07 -17.42
CA PRO A 102 6.14 -14.46 -17.08
C PRO A 102 6.93 -14.55 -15.79
N ASP A 103 6.68 -15.58 -14.99
CA ASP A 103 7.45 -15.81 -13.77
C ASP A 103 8.93 -16.08 -14.09
N PRO A 104 9.89 -15.41 -13.42
CA PRO A 104 11.32 -15.59 -13.68
C PRO A 104 11.80 -17.02 -13.44
N SER A 105 11.13 -17.80 -12.59
CA SER A 105 11.43 -19.22 -12.36
C SER A 105 11.18 -20.10 -13.58
N VAL A 106 10.25 -19.68 -14.46
CA VAL A 106 9.94 -20.38 -15.71
C VAL A 106 10.69 -19.76 -16.88
N LYS A 107 10.72 -18.43 -16.96
CA LYS A 107 11.37 -17.69 -18.03
C LYS A 107 11.97 -16.38 -17.52
N PRO A 108 13.32 -16.28 -17.46
CA PRO A 108 13.99 -15.02 -17.21
C PRO A 108 13.51 -13.95 -18.18
N ASN A 109 13.25 -12.75 -17.66
CA ASN A 109 12.76 -11.67 -18.49
C ASN A 109 13.24 -10.31 -17.96
N LYS A 110 13.66 -9.46 -18.90
CA LYS A 110 14.22 -8.14 -18.63
C LYS A 110 13.29 -7.21 -17.86
N ARG A 111 11.96 -7.39 -18.00
CA ARG A 111 10.96 -6.53 -17.33
C ARG A 111 10.95 -6.77 -15.83
N TYR A 112 11.02 -8.04 -15.44
CA TYR A 112 11.15 -8.43 -14.05
C TYR A 112 12.51 -7.99 -13.48
N GLU A 113 13.60 -8.26 -14.19
CA GLU A 113 14.95 -7.84 -13.79
C GLU A 113 15.02 -6.33 -13.54
N LEU A 114 14.50 -5.52 -14.47
CA LEU A 114 14.47 -4.07 -14.36
C LEU A 114 13.70 -3.57 -13.13
N PHE A 115 12.62 -4.27 -12.75
CA PHE A 115 11.87 -3.96 -11.54
C PHE A 115 12.68 -4.26 -10.27
N MET A 116 13.35 -5.42 -10.23
CA MET A 116 14.21 -5.81 -9.11
C MET A 116 15.43 -4.88 -8.97
N GLU A 117 16.04 -4.51 -10.09
CA GLU A 117 17.14 -3.54 -10.15
C GLU A 117 16.70 -2.17 -9.63
N THR A 118 15.52 -1.70 -10.06
CA THR A 118 14.96 -0.42 -9.58
C THR A 118 14.72 -0.43 -8.07
N ALA A 119 14.19 -1.52 -7.52
CA ALA A 119 14.00 -1.66 -6.07
C ALA A 119 15.35 -1.57 -5.33
N LYS A 120 16.36 -2.29 -5.82
CA LYS A 120 17.72 -2.27 -5.28
C LYS A 120 18.36 -0.88 -5.38
N GLU A 121 18.23 -0.19 -6.51
CA GLU A 121 18.71 1.19 -6.71
C GLU A 121 18.10 2.16 -5.70
N LEU A 122 16.82 1.96 -5.35
CA LEU A 122 16.10 2.79 -4.38
C LEU A 122 16.28 2.33 -2.93
N GLY A 123 17.07 1.26 -2.69
CA GLY A 123 17.33 0.73 -1.36
C GLY A 123 16.12 0.05 -0.71
N MET A 124 15.21 -0.50 -1.52
CA MET A 124 13.99 -1.15 -1.07
C MET A 124 14.07 -2.66 -1.27
N ASP A 125 13.54 -3.40 -0.31
CA ASP A 125 13.28 -4.83 -0.48
C ASP A 125 12.03 -5.07 -1.33
N VAL A 126 12.03 -6.19 -2.05
CA VAL A 126 10.87 -6.65 -2.83
C VAL A 126 10.16 -7.76 -2.07
N ILE A 127 8.87 -7.57 -1.83
CA ILE A 127 8.02 -8.51 -1.11
C ILE A 127 7.33 -9.43 -2.12
N HIS A 128 7.44 -10.74 -1.91
CA HIS A 128 6.87 -11.77 -2.77
C HIS A 128 5.66 -12.42 -2.11
N LEU A 129 4.55 -12.55 -2.86
CA LEU A 129 3.30 -13.13 -2.37
C LEU A 129 2.67 -14.05 -3.41
N ASP A 130 2.30 -15.26 -3.03
CA ASP A 130 1.47 -16.14 -3.85
C ASP A 130 0.00 -15.76 -3.71
N VAL A 131 -0.67 -15.48 -4.83
CA VAL A 131 -2.07 -15.04 -4.85
C VAL A 131 -2.90 -15.80 -5.87
N LYS A 132 -4.21 -15.76 -5.66
CA LYS A 132 -5.18 -16.26 -6.63
C LYS A 132 -5.19 -15.39 -7.89
N PRO A 133 -5.34 -15.95 -9.09
CA PRO A 133 -5.35 -15.15 -10.31
C PRO A 133 -6.63 -14.30 -10.40
N SER A 134 -6.55 -13.17 -11.09
CA SER A 134 -7.66 -12.22 -11.25
C SER A 134 -8.86 -12.87 -11.96
N THR A 135 -8.64 -13.93 -12.74
CA THR A 135 -9.69 -14.67 -13.46
C THR A 135 -10.62 -15.47 -12.54
N MET A 136 -10.28 -15.63 -11.25
CA MET A 136 -11.20 -16.24 -10.28
C MET A 136 -12.20 -15.25 -9.68
N PHE A 137 -12.12 -13.99 -10.06
CA PHE A 137 -13.01 -12.94 -9.60
C PHE A 137 -13.86 -12.45 -10.76
N ALA A 138 -15.11 -12.09 -10.49
CA ALA A 138 -16.02 -11.57 -11.51
C ALA A 138 -15.56 -10.22 -12.06
N GLU A 139 -14.93 -9.41 -11.21
CA GLU A 139 -14.50 -8.04 -11.52
C GLU A 139 -13.09 -7.78 -10.98
N PRO A 140 -12.28 -6.94 -11.66
CA PRO A 140 -10.94 -6.56 -11.19
C PRO A 140 -10.96 -5.94 -9.79
N ASP A 141 -11.99 -5.16 -9.46
CA ASP A 141 -12.11 -4.51 -8.15
C ASP A 141 -12.20 -5.52 -7.00
N LEU A 142 -12.88 -6.65 -7.21
CA LEU A 142 -12.94 -7.74 -6.22
C LEU A 142 -11.58 -8.40 -6.03
N TYR A 143 -10.81 -8.57 -7.11
CA TYR A 143 -9.43 -9.04 -7.05
C TYR A 143 -8.55 -8.06 -6.26
N TYR A 144 -8.69 -6.75 -6.50
CA TYR A 144 -7.94 -5.73 -5.77
C TYR A 144 -8.31 -5.67 -4.29
N GLN A 145 -9.60 -5.82 -3.94
CA GLN A 145 -10.02 -5.96 -2.54
C GLN A 145 -9.39 -7.19 -1.87
N HIS A 146 -9.30 -8.31 -2.59
CA HIS A 146 -8.63 -9.50 -2.09
C HIS A 146 -7.13 -9.26 -1.84
N LEU A 147 -6.42 -8.61 -2.76
CA LEU A 147 -5.01 -8.25 -2.58
C LEU A 147 -4.81 -7.30 -1.39
N ILE A 148 -5.64 -6.26 -1.26
CA ILE A 148 -5.62 -5.34 -0.12
C ILE A 148 -5.80 -6.13 1.19
N GLY A 149 -6.73 -7.09 1.21
CA GLY A 149 -6.94 -7.98 2.35
C GLY A 149 -5.67 -8.73 2.75
N ILE A 150 -5.00 -9.38 1.79
CA ILE A 150 -3.73 -10.09 2.01
C ILE A 150 -2.65 -9.15 2.55
N MET A 151 -2.50 -7.96 1.93
CA MET A 151 -1.48 -7.00 2.34
C MET A 151 -1.70 -6.47 3.76
N ARG A 152 -2.96 -6.25 4.14
CA ARG A 152 -3.32 -5.83 5.51
C ARG A 152 -3.06 -6.91 6.54
N MET A 153 -3.40 -8.18 6.23
CA MET A 153 -3.13 -9.29 7.14
C MET A 153 -1.66 -9.41 7.48
N ASN A 154 -0.78 -9.13 6.51
CA ASN A 154 0.67 -9.16 6.68
C ASN A 154 1.27 -7.82 7.15
N ARG A 155 0.43 -6.83 7.49
CA ARG A 155 0.84 -5.49 7.97
C ARG A 155 1.71 -4.70 6.98
N PHE A 156 1.61 -4.97 5.69
CA PHE A 156 2.32 -4.22 4.65
C PHE A 156 1.68 -2.86 4.36
N ILE A 157 0.37 -2.73 4.60
CA ILE A 157 -0.37 -1.47 4.49
C ILE A 157 -1.17 -1.23 5.78
N PRO A 158 -1.42 0.04 6.15
CA PRO A 158 -2.19 0.39 7.33
C PRO A 158 -3.58 -0.29 7.36
N PRO A 159 -4.10 -0.62 8.55
CA PRO A 159 -5.48 -1.10 8.70
C PRO A 159 -6.48 0.00 8.32
N LEU A 160 -7.72 -0.38 7.99
CA LEU A 160 -8.83 0.57 7.99
C LEU A 160 -9.03 1.04 9.43
N GLN A 161 -9.03 2.36 9.64
CA GLN A 161 -9.42 3.00 10.89
C GLN A 161 -10.91 3.34 10.84
#